data_AF-A0A3M1ZTA5-F1
#
_entry.id   AF-A0A3M1ZTA5-F1
#
_cell.length_a   1.000
_cell.length_b   1.000
_cell.length_c   1.000
_cell.angle_alpha   90.00
_cell.angle_beta   90.00
_cell.angle_gamma   90.00
#
_symmetry.space_group_name_H-M   'P 1'
#
loop_
_entity.id
_entity.type
_entity.pdbx_description
1 polymer ?
#
loop_
_entity_poly.entity_id
_entity_poly.type
_entity_poly.pdbx_seq_one_letter_code
_entity_poly.pdbx_strand_id
1 'polypeptide(L)'
;MNNDKATRIRLISTGALLALGAVLIVLSLAADRLGLDITPGFGVIQMVLFLIGISCLTLAGFLYLQSLKRPDAPRSLQADIGVRLSATGLVFAYVAGLSDLIGIGTHVQPNFERPFVGPLQIGGIALGCIMIVLGMLLYHTSRRVQRSSSLEFLLRQQQEPGNHAH
;
A
#
# COMPACT_ATOMS: atom_id res chain seq x y z
N MET A 1 -3.91 27.14 18.15
CA MET A 1 -4.95 26.22 18.67
C MET A 1 -5.60 25.30 17.62
N ASN A 2 -5.54 25.58 16.30
CA ASN A 2 -6.12 24.71 15.25
C ASN A 2 -5.24 23.54 14.78
N ASN A 3 -3.91 23.67 14.83
CA ASN A 3 -3.00 22.62 14.32
C ASN A 3 -3.04 21.32 15.15
N ASP A 4 -3.27 21.40 16.46
CA ASP A 4 -3.34 20.20 17.31
C ASP A 4 -4.60 19.36 17.03
N LYS A 5 -5.73 20.01 16.76
CA LYS A 5 -6.98 19.32 16.40
C LYS A 5 -6.84 18.65 15.03
N ALA A 6 -6.28 19.34 14.05
CA ALA A 6 -6.04 18.79 12.72
C ALA A 6 -5.07 17.60 12.75
N THR A 7 -4.03 17.67 13.57
CA THR A 7 -3.05 16.57 13.73
C THR A 7 -3.69 15.36 14.42
N ARG A 8 -4.50 15.58 15.47
CA ARG A 8 -5.24 14.52 16.16
C ARG A 8 -6.27 13.85 15.25
N ILE A 9 -7.04 14.62 14.47
CA ILE A 9 -8.04 14.07 13.53
C ILE A 9 -7.36 13.20 12.48
N ARG A 10 -6.19 13.61 11.94
CA ARG A 10 -5.41 12.80 10.99
C ARG A 10 -4.88 11.50 11.61
N LEU A 11 -4.44 11.54 12.86
CA LEU A 11 -3.97 10.34 13.55
C LEU A 11 -5.13 9.35 13.79
N ILE A 12 -6.28 9.87 14.23
CA ILE A 12 -7.50 9.08 14.46
C ILE A 12 -7.99 8.47 13.14
N SER A 13 -8.07 9.25 12.06
CA SER A 13 -8.51 8.73 10.76
C SER A 13 -7.57 7.67 10.22
N THR A 14 -6.25 7.86 10.38
CA THR A 14 -5.23 6.87 9.99
C THR A 14 -5.38 5.57 10.80
N GLY A 15 -5.54 5.69 12.12
CA GLY A 15 -5.77 4.54 13.00
C GLY A 15 -7.08 3.81 12.70
N ALA A 16 -8.15 4.56 12.42
CA ALA A 16 -9.45 4.00 12.06
C ALA A 16 -9.39 3.23 10.73
N LEU A 17 -8.73 3.76 9.70
CA LEU A 17 -8.52 3.04 8.44
C LEU A 17 -7.65 1.80 8.65
N LEU A 18 -6.58 1.89 9.44
CA LEU A 18 -5.74 0.73 9.71
C LEU A 18 -6.51 -0.38 10.42
N ALA A 19 -7.30 -0.03 11.45
CA ALA A 19 -8.16 -0.96 12.16
C ALA A 19 -9.23 -1.55 11.23
N LEU A 20 -9.91 -0.73 10.43
CA LEU A 20 -10.91 -1.18 9.46
C LEU A 20 -10.31 -2.15 8.45
N GLY A 21 -9.17 -1.81 7.84
CA GLY A 21 -8.49 -2.68 6.89
C GLY A 21 -8.06 -4.01 7.50
N ALA A 22 -7.52 -3.99 8.72
CA ALA A 22 -7.16 -5.21 9.45
C ALA A 22 -8.40 -6.07 9.77
N VAL A 23 -9.49 -5.46 10.23
CA VAL A 23 -10.76 -6.16 10.49
C VAL A 23 -11.32 -6.78 9.21
N LEU A 24 -11.28 -6.07 8.08
CA LEU A 24 -11.75 -6.60 6.80
C LEU A 24 -10.92 -7.80 6.31
N ILE A 25 -9.59 -7.77 6.48
CA ILE A 25 -8.75 -8.92 6.18
C ILE A 25 -9.08 -10.10 7.10
N VAL A 26 -9.20 -9.87 8.41
CA VAL A 26 -9.55 -10.94 9.36
C VAL A 26 -10.94 -11.51 9.04
N LEU A 27 -11.91 -10.65 8.75
CA LEU A 27 -13.26 -11.05 8.37
C LEU A 27 -13.28 -11.85 7.07
N SER A 28 -12.47 -11.45 6.08
CA SER A 28 -12.24 -12.22 4.88
C SER A 28 -11.71 -13.62 5.23
N LEU A 29 -10.63 -13.74 6.01
CA LEU A 29 -10.10 -15.06 6.40
C LEU A 29 -11.12 -15.89 7.21
N ALA A 30 -12.02 -15.24 7.94
CA ALA A 30 -13.06 -15.89 8.72
C ALA A 30 -14.34 -16.21 7.93
N ALA A 31 -14.50 -15.73 6.68
CA ALA A 31 -15.72 -15.91 5.89
C ALA A 31 -16.07 -17.40 5.69
N ASP A 32 -15.05 -18.23 5.46
CA ASP A 32 -15.15 -19.69 5.35
C ASP A 32 -15.71 -20.33 6.65
N ARG A 33 -15.23 -19.87 7.81
CA ARG A 33 -15.72 -20.37 9.12
C ARG A 33 -17.12 -19.90 9.48
N LEU A 34 -17.56 -18.80 8.88
CA LEU A 34 -18.88 -18.20 9.12
C LEU A 34 -19.97 -18.77 8.21
N GLY A 35 -19.62 -19.66 7.28
CA GLY A 35 -20.57 -20.25 6.34
C GLY A 35 -21.17 -19.23 5.36
N LEU A 36 -20.48 -18.10 5.14
CA LEU A 36 -20.87 -17.08 4.17
C LEU A 36 -20.59 -17.52 2.72
N ASP A 37 -19.84 -18.61 2.54
CA ASP A 37 -19.49 -19.18 1.24
C ASP A 37 -20.26 -20.49 0.99
N ILE A 38 -20.98 -20.52 -0.13
CA ILE A 38 -21.79 -21.66 -0.60
C ILE A 38 -20.95 -22.54 -1.57
N THR A 39 -19.72 -22.12 -1.89
CA THR A 39 -18.84 -22.75 -2.87
C THR A 39 -17.54 -23.18 -2.20
N PRO A 40 -17.09 -24.44 -2.35
CA PRO A 40 -15.82 -24.89 -1.77
C PRO A 40 -14.64 -24.14 -2.44
N GLY A 41 -13.86 -23.35 -1.69
CA GLY A 41 -12.76 -22.54 -2.21
C GLY A 41 -12.68 -21.16 -1.55
N PHE A 42 -11.79 -20.27 -2.03
CA PHE A 42 -11.76 -18.87 -1.56
C PHE A 42 -12.91 -18.13 -2.24
N GLY A 43 -13.97 -17.84 -1.48
CA GLY A 43 -15.21 -17.30 -2.04
C GLY A 43 -15.06 -15.93 -2.68
N VAL A 44 -15.98 -15.57 -3.58
CA VAL A 44 -16.00 -14.24 -4.22
C VAL A 44 -16.13 -13.14 -3.17
N ILE A 45 -17.00 -13.35 -2.17
CA ILE A 45 -17.19 -12.42 -1.05
C ILE A 45 -15.88 -12.32 -0.26
N GLN A 46 -15.25 -13.46 0.03
CA GLN A 46 -13.95 -13.52 0.69
C GLN A 46 -12.88 -12.69 -0.02
N MET A 47 -12.75 -12.87 -1.34
CA MET A 47 -11.80 -12.15 -2.19
C MET A 47 -12.06 -10.64 -2.22
N VAL A 48 -13.33 -10.23 -2.35
CA VAL A 48 -13.69 -8.80 -2.38
C VAL A 48 -13.39 -8.14 -1.04
N LEU A 49 -13.74 -8.76 0.08
CA LEU A 49 -13.40 -8.25 1.41
C LEU A 49 -11.88 -8.12 1.61
N PHE A 50 -11.13 -9.12 1.14
CA PHE A 50 -9.66 -9.10 1.21
C PHE A 50 -9.07 -7.91 0.45
N LEU A 51 -9.51 -7.69 -0.80
CA LEU A 51 -9.04 -6.58 -1.64
C LEU A 51 -9.39 -5.21 -1.07
N ILE A 52 -10.61 -5.04 -0.52
CA ILE A 52 -10.99 -3.79 0.17
C ILE A 52 -10.12 -3.59 1.42
N GLY A 53 -9.84 -4.67 2.16
CA GLY A 53 -8.90 -4.64 3.29
C GLY A 53 -7.51 -4.14 2.88
N ILE A 54 -6.95 -4.67 1.79
CA ILE A 54 -5.66 -4.21 1.23
C ILE A 54 -5.72 -2.74 0.83
N SER A 55 -6.78 -2.29 0.16
CA SER A 55 -6.96 -0.88 -0.21
C SER A 55 -6.96 0.03 1.02
N CYS A 56 -7.67 -0.37 2.07
CA CYS A 56 -7.77 0.40 3.31
C CYS A 56 -6.41 0.47 4.02
N LEU A 57 -5.68 -0.65 4.11
CA LEU A 57 -4.33 -0.71 4.67
C LEU A 57 -3.32 0.11 3.86
N THR A 58 -3.41 0.08 2.53
CA THR A 58 -2.55 0.87 1.65
C THR A 58 -2.77 2.36 1.89
N LEU A 59 -4.02 2.79 1.98
CA LEU A 59 -4.37 4.19 2.26
C LEU A 59 -3.93 4.61 3.67
N ALA A 60 -4.17 3.79 4.70
CA ALA A 60 -3.69 4.02 6.05
C ALA A 60 -2.16 4.15 6.09
N GLY A 61 -1.45 3.27 5.38
CA GLY A 61 0.00 3.31 5.26
C GLY A 61 0.50 4.63 4.69
N PHE A 62 -0.08 5.10 3.58
CA PHE A 62 0.30 6.39 3.00
C PHE A 62 -0.03 7.59 3.89
N LEU A 63 -1.17 7.58 4.58
CA LEU A 63 -1.53 8.63 5.54
C LEU A 63 -0.56 8.68 6.72
N TYR A 64 -0.17 7.51 7.26
CA TYR A 64 0.84 7.39 8.30
C TYR A 64 2.21 7.88 7.81
N LEU A 65 2.62 7.46 6.61
CA LEU A 65 3.87 7.93 6.03
C LEU A 65 3.81 9.45 5.79
N GLN A 66 2.67 10.02 5.43
CA GLN A 66 2.51 11.46 5.27
C GLN A 66 2.57 12.21 6.60
N SER A 67 2.02 11.67 7.70
CA SER A 67 2.08 12.31 9.01
C SER A 67 3.50 12.37 9.57
N LEU A 68 4.38 11.44 9.17
CA LEU A 68 5.80 11.49 9.51
C LEU A 68 6.60 12.53 8.67
N LYS A 69 6.01 13.15 7.63
CA LYS A 69 6.69 14.21 6.86
C LYS A 69 6.52 15.56 7.54
N ARG A 70 7.55 16.41 7.45
CA ARG A 70 7.44 17.81 7.86
C ARG A 70 6.46 18.54 6.92
N PRO A 71 5.61 19.45 7.44
CA PRO A 71 4.61 20.16 6.66
C PRO A 71 5.16 20.89 5.42
N ASP A 72 6.40 21.37 5.50
CA ASP A 72 7.00 22.24 4.47
C ASP A 72 8.05 21.55 3.60
N ALA A 73 8.19 20.22 3.69
CA ALA A 73 9.15 19.49 2.86
C ALA A 73 8.57 19.26 1.45
N PRO A 74 9.23 19.75 0.37
CA PRO A 74 8.78 19.48 -0.99
C PRO A 74 8.78 17.97 -1.27
N ARG A 75 7.79 17.49 -2.02
CA ARG A 75 7.73 16.08 -2.43
C ARG A 75 8.82 15.82 -3.46
N SER A 76 9.69 14.85 -3.18
CA SER A 76 10.69 14.45 -4.17
C SER A 76 10.05 13.57 -5.26
N LEU A 77 10.63 13.60 -6.46
CA LEU A 77 10.20 12.76 -7.59
C LEU A 77 10.09 11.28 -7.21
N GLN A 78 11.03 10.79 -6.40
CA GLN A 78 11.04 9.42 -5.89
C GLN A 78 9.79 9.09 -5.05
N ALA A 79 9.27 10.03 -4.26
CA ALA A 79 8.03 9.83 -3.52
C ALA A 79 6.80 9.72 -4.44
N ASP A 80 6.77 10.49 -5.52
CA ASP A 80 5.66 10.45 -6.47
C ASP A 80 5.70 9.21 -7.36
N ILE A 81 6.89 8.66 -7.63
CA ILE A 81 7.05 7.33 -8.23
C ILE A 81 6.56 6.25 -7.25
N GLY A 82 6.93 6.35 -5.96
CA GLY A 82 6.51 5.38 -4.94
C GLY A 82 4.99 5.26 -4.82
N VAL A 83 4.28 6.38 -4.82
CA VAL A 83 2.80 6.40 -4.78
C VAL A 83 2.21 5.75 -6.03
N ARG A 84 2.75 6.06 -7.21
CA ARG A 84 2.29 5.46 -8.48
C ARG A 84 2.55 3.96 -8.52
N LEU A 85 3.71 3.51 -8.06
CA LEU A 85 4.06 2.09 -7.99
C LEU A 85 3.12 1.31 -7.06
N SER A 86 2.77 1.89 -5.90
CA SER A 86 1.79 1.24 -5.02
C SER A 86 0.38 1.24 -5.61
N ALA A 87 -0.02 2.32 -6.30
CA ALA A 87 -1.31 2.37 -6.97
C ALA A 87 -1.43 1.32 -8.09
N THR A 88 -0.39 1.15 -8.91
CA THR A 88 -0.38 0.10 -9.95
C THR A 88 -0.35 -1.30 -9.33
N GLY A 89 0.38 -1.50 -8.23
CA GLY A 89 0.34 -2.74 -7.46
C GLY A 89 -1.06 -3.09 -6.95
N LEU A 90 -1.81 -2.08 -6.47
CA LEU A 90 -3.19 -2.26 -6.03
C LEU A 90 -4.11 -2.65 -7.19
N VAL A 91 -4.03 -1.95 -8.33
CA VAL A 91 -4.77 -2.31 -9.54
C VAL A 91 -4.47 -3.74 -9.96
N PHE A 92 -3.19 -4.14 -9.94
CA PHE A 92 -2.77 -5.49 -10.31
C PHE A 92 -3.34 -6.56 -9.36
N ALA A 93 -3.34 -6.29 -8.04
CA ALA A 93 -3.95 -7.17 -7.06
C ALA A 93 -5.47 -7.33 -7.30
N TYR A 94 -6.18 -6.25 -7.66
CA TYR A 94 -7.60 -6.30 -8.00
C TYR A 94 -7.88 -7.10 -9.27
N VAL A 95 -7.11 -6.88 -10.34
CA VAL A 95 -7.27 -7.59 -11.61
C VAL A 95 -7.02 -9.08 -11.42
N ALA A 96 -5.95 -9.45 -10.73
CA ALA A 96 -5.65 -10.84 -10.41
C ALA A 96 -6.74 -11.45 -9.52
N GLY A 97 -7.07 -10.78 -8.41
CA GLY A 97 -8.02 -11.27 -7.41
C GLY A 97 -9.45 -11.41 -7.92
N LEU A 98 -9.87 -10.57 -8.87
CA LEU A 98 -11.19 -10.64 -9.50
C LEU A 98 -11.18 -11.40 -10.84
N SER A 99 -10.06 -11.98 -11.27
CA SER A 99 -9.94 -12.68 -12.56
C SER A 99 -10.98 -13.80 -12.70
N ASP A 100 -11.22 -14.55 -11.62
CA ASP A 100 -12.21 -15.62 -11.59
C ASP A 100 -13.65 -15.08 -11.67
N LEU A 101 -13.92 -13.91 -11.09
CA LEU A 101 -15.24 -13.25 -11.15
C LEU A 101 -15.54 -12.66 -12.54
N ILE A 102 -14.51 -12.18 -13.24
CA ILE A 102 -14.63 -11.58 -14.58
C ILE A 102 -14.72 -12.66 -15.68
N GLY A 103 -14.60 -13.94 -15.33
CA GLY A 103 -14.68 -15.05 -16.30
C GLY A 103 -13.43 -15.21 -17.17
N ILE A 104 -12.32 -14.54 -16.79
CA ILE A 104 -10.98 -14.73 -17.37
C ILE A 104 -10.24 -15.88 -16.63
N GLY A 105 -10.75 -16.28 -15.47
CA GLY A 105 -10.26 -17.41 -14.67
C GLY A 105 -10.35 -18.76 -15.38
N THR A 106 -9.45 -19.66 -14.99
CA THR A 106 -9.25 -20.98 -15.62
C THR A 106 -10.37 -22.00 -15.33
N HIS A 107 -11.42 -21.64 -14.60
CA HIS A 107 -12.53 -22.53 -14.24
C HIS A 107 -13.82 -22.17 -14.96
N VAL A 108 -13.89 -22.50 -16.24
CA VAL A 108 -15.14 -22.61 -17.00
C VAL A 108 -15.40 -24.07 -17.35
N GLN A 109 -15.58 -24.98 -16.39
CA GLN A 109 -16.35 -26.22 -16.61
C GLN A 109 -16.60 -27.06 -15.35
N PRO A 110 -17.70 -27.85 -15.33
CA PRO A 110 -18.13 -28.62 -14.18
C PRO A 110 -17.45 -29.99 -14.24
N ASN A 111 -16.40 -30.21 -13.47
CA ASN A 111 -15.99 -31.57 -13.13
C ASN A 111 -15.19 -31.57 -11.84
N PHE A 112 -15.72 -32.32 -10.88
CA PHE A 112 -15.13 -32.91 -9.70
C PHE A 112 -13.60 -32.87 -9.57
N GLU A 113 -13.01 -31.70 -9.32
CA GLU A 113 -11.74 -31.60 -8.61
C GLU A 113 -11.61 -30.19 -8.01
N ARG A 114 -11.80 -30.14 -6.68
CA ARG A 114 -11.56 -29.05 -5.72
C ARG A 114 -11.28 -27.66 -6.34
N PRO A 115 -12.22 -26.70 -6.24
CA PRO A 115 -11.99 -25.31 -6.67
C PRO A 115 -10.91 -24.66 -5.81
N PHE A 116 -9.66 -24.75 -6.26
CA PHE A 116 -8.54 -24.01 -5.70
C PHE A 116 -8.40 -22.70 -6.46
N VAL A 117 -8.20 -21.62 -5.72
CA VAL A 117 -7.72 -20.33 -6.24
C VAL A 117 -6.57 -20.61 -7.21
N GLY A 118 -6.70 -20.15 -8.46
CA GLY A 118 -5.70 -20.43 -9.47
C GLY A 118 -4.30 -19.98 -9.00
N PRO A 119 -3.23 -20.75 -9.22
CA PRO A 119 -1.87 -20.33 -8.84
C PRO A 119 -1.49 -18.95 -9.40
N LEU A 120 -2.03 -18.61 -10.57
CA LEU A 120 -1.87 -17.29 -11.21
C LEU A 120 -2.59 -16.16 -10.46
N GLN A 121 -3.75 -16.43 -9.87
CA GLN A 121 -4.48 -15.45 -9.05
C GLN A 121 -3.72 -15.16 -7.76
N ILE A 122 -3.28 -16.19 -7.04
CA ILE A 122 -2.44 -16.02 -5.84
C ILE A 122 -1.14 -15.28 -6.19
N GLY A 123 -0.45 -15.72 -7.25
CA GLY A 123 0.78 -15.08 -7.72
C GLY A 123 0.57 -13.63 -8.10
N GLY A 124 -0.56 -13.31 -8.75
CA GLY A 124 -0.88 -11.95 -9.14
C GLY A 124 -1.17 -11.02 -7.96
N ILE A 125 -1.94 -11.50 -6.98
CA ILE A 125 -2.20 -10.76 -5.74
C ILE A 125 -0.90 -10.55 -4.96
N ALA A 126 -0.05 -11.57 -4.86
CA ALA A 126 1.23 -11.49 -4.17
C ALA A 126 2.15 -10.46 -4.84
N LEU A 127 2.25 -10.47 -6.17
CA LEU A 127 3.01 -9.47 -6.92
C LEU A 127 2.47 -8.06 -6.70
N GLY A 128 1.15 -7.87 -6.73
CA GLY A 128 0.52 -6.59 -6.42
C GLY A 128 0.85 -6.09 -5.02
N CYS A 129 0.81 -6.97 -4.02
CA CYS A 129 1.22 -6.66 -2.64
C CYS A 129 2.70 -6.27 -2.54
N ILE A 130 3.59 -6.97 -3.24
CA ILE A 130 5.02 -6.64 -3.30
C ILE A 130 5.21 -5.24 -3.91
N MET A 131 4.54 -4.92 -5.02
CA MET A 131 4.59 -3.58 -5.63
C MET A 131 4.07 -2.50 -4.68
N ILE A 132 2.99 -2.76 -3.93
CA ILE A 132 2.48 -1.86 -2.89
C ILE A 132 3.55 -1.57 -1.85
N VAL A 133 4.18 -2.60 -1.30
CA VAL A 133 5.21 -2.47 -0.25
C VAL A 133 6.45 -1.76 -0.80
N LEU A 134 6.92 -2.11 -1.99
CA LEU A 134 8.05 -1.46 -2.65
C LEU A 134 7.78 0.03 -2.91
N GLY A 135 6.58 0.39 -3.37
CA GLY A 135 6.19 1.79 -3.56
C GLY A 135 6.14 2.58 -2.26
N MET A 136 5.65 1.98 -1.17
CA MET A 136 5.69 2.59 0.17
C MET A 136 7.12 2.75 0.69
N LEU A 137 7.99 1.75 0.47
CA LEU A 137 9.40 1.80 0.85
C LEU A 137 10.11 2.92 0.07
N LEU A 138 9.85 3.05 -1.23
CA LEU A 138 10.40 4.10 -2.07
C LEU A 138 9.95 5.49 -1.59
N TYR A 139 8.68 5.64 -1.21
CA TYR A 139 8.15 6.85 -0.60
C TYR A 139 8.81 7.17 0.74
N HIS A 140 9.13 6.16 1.55
CA HIS A 140 9.82 6.35 2.82
C HIS A 140 11.30 6.78 2.61
N THR A 141 12.04 6.09 1.76
CA THR A 141 13.47 6.34 1.49
C THR A 141 13.71 7.72 0.87
N SER A 142 12.79 8.23 0.06
CA SER A 142 12.80 9.60 -0.48
C SER A 142 13.05 10.68 0.59
N ARG A 143 12.61 10.46 1.82
CA ARG A 143 12.87 11.39 2.94
C ARG A 143 14.33 11.45 3.37
N ARG A 144 15.06 10.32 3.26
CA ARG A 144 16.45 10.24 3.72
C ARG A 144 17.38 10.99 2.78
N VAL A 145 17.19 10.85 1.47
CA VAL A 145 18.05 11.45 0.43
C VAL A 145 18.10 12.97 0.54
N GLN A 146 16.97 13.64 0.84
CA GLN A 146 16.93 15.10 0.96
C GLN A 146 17.69 15.65 2.19
N ARG A 147 17.88 14.85 3.26
CA ARG A 147 18.45 15.32 4.53
C ARG A 147 19.97 15.50 4.46
N SER A 148 20.66 14.68 3.67
CA SER A 148 22.13 14.67 3.61
C SER A 148 22.70 15.76 2.70
N SER A 149 22.00 16.09 1.61
CA SER A 149 22.53 17.00 0.57
C SER A 149 22.65 18.46 1.04
N SER A 150 21.69 18.99 1.81
CA SER A 150 21.77 20.38 2.29
C SER A 150 22.76 20.53 3.46
N LEU A 151 22.86 19.54 4.34
CA LEU A 151 23.81 19.58 5.45
C LEU A 151 25.25 19.45 4.96
N GLU A 152 25.55 18.52 4.06
CA GLU A 152 26.89 18.43 3.45
C GLU A 152 27.24 19.68 2.65
N PHE A 153 26.30 20.24 1.87
CA PHE A 153 26.55 21.47 1.13
C PHE A 153 26.90 22.65 2.05
N LEU A 154 26.15 22.83 3.15
CA LEU A 154 26.41 23.89 4.12
C LEU A 154 27.72 23.67 4.89
N LEU A 155 28.05 22.43 5.23
CA LEU A 155 29.32 22.08 5.87
C LEU A 155 30.51 22.28 4.93
N ARG A 156 30.35 21.96 3.64
CA ARG A 156 31.37 22.19 2.61
C ARG A 156 31.62 23.68 2.37
N GLN A 157 30.57 24.50 2.34
CA GLN A 157 30.72 25.95 2.23
C GLN A 157 31.41 26.58 3.45
N GLN A 158 31.21 26.04 4.65
CA GLN A 158 31.94 26.51 5.84
C GLN A 158 33.39 26.03 5.88
N GLN A 159 33.74 24.94 5.20
CA GLN A 159 35.11 24.44 5.10
C GLN A 159 35.95 25.08 3.97
N GLU A 160 35.34 25.87 3.07
CA GLU A 160 36.05 26.64 2.02
C GLU A 160 36.12 28.16 2.31
N PRO A 161 36.65 28.67 3.44
CA PRO A 161 36.67 30.11 3.71
C PRO A 161 37.83 30.88 3.04
N GLY A 162 38.49 30.39 1.98
CA GLY A 162 39.57 31.21 1.39
C GLY A 162 40.36 30.67 0.21
N ASN A 163 39.77 30.53 -0.97
CA ASN A 163 40.58 30.44 -2.21
C ASN A 163 39.98 31.16 -3.43
N HIS A 164 39.16 32.19 -3.22
CA HIS A 164 38.67 33.06 -4.29
C HIS A 164 39.13 34.51 -4.04
N ALA A 165 40.44 34.69 -4.00
CA ALA A 165 41.08 35.98 -4.06
C ALA A 165 42.43 35.82 -4.75
N HIS A 166 42.43 35.51 -6.05
CA HIS A 166 43.49 35.83 -7.01
C HIS A 166 42.94 35.72 -8.43
#